data_AF-A0A7J6RQM3-F1
#
_entry.id   AF-A0A7J6RQM3-F1
#
_cell.length_a   1.000
_cell.length_b   1.000
_cell.length_c   1.000
_cell.angle_alpha   90.00
_cell.angle_beta   90.00
_cell.angle_gamma   90.00
#
_symmetry.space_group_name_H-M   'P 1'
#
loop_
_entity.id
_entity.type
_entity.pdbx_description
1 polymer ?
#
loop_
_entity_poly.entity_id
_entity_poly.type
_entity_poly.pdbx_seq_one_letter_code
_entity_poly.pdbx_strand_id
1 'polypeptide(L)'
;MYEEDEDWNEFNDINKIIIRNQVRTEYRIAFPYLYNSRPRSVYAAKYHAPHCCYVKQDDPDLPPYVYDAVINPLPMQKADEGDDDKMIDDAEDENEGEYDISDVFMPQGVDPFLSTTPLYTDDTASGIDLLWAPHPFNKRSGRTRRAQDIPLVGEWFKEHCPPEYPVKVRVSYQKLLKCWVLNSLHNRPPKSLKKRNLVAECHKLKFFNRTQLDWVEVGLQVCRQGYNMLSLLIQRKNLSYLHLDYNFNLKPIKTLTTKERKKSRFGNAFHLCREILRLTK
;
A
#
# COMPACT_ATOMS: atom_id res chain seq x y z
N MET A 1 -17.56 -15.16 -27.04
CA MET A 1 -17.86 -16.60 -27.06
C MET A 1 -17.61 -17.10 -25.66
N TYR A 2 -18.71 -17.27 -24.93
CA TYR A 2 -18.72 -17.69 -23.53
C TYR A 2 -18.52 -19.21 -23.49
N GLU A 3 -18.38 -19.83 -22.30
CA GLU A 3 -18.35 -21.31 -22.14
C GLU A 3 -19.53 -22.03 -22.83
N GLU A 4 -20.59 -21.28 -23.19
CA GLU A 4 -21.74 -21.73 -23.99
C GLU A 4 -21.41 -22.17 -25.44
N ASP A 5 -20.23 -21.80 -25.98
CA ASP A 5 -19.80 -22.17 -27.34
C ASP A 5 -18.74 -23.30 -27.34
N GLU A 6 -18.51 -23.99 -26.20
CA GLU A 6 -17.54 -25.09 -26.14
C GLU A 6 -18.19 -26.39 -26.64
N ASP A 7 -18.02 -26.66 -27.93
CA ASP A 7 -18.53 -27.87 -28.59
C ASP A 7 -18.03 -29.15 -27.91
N TRP A 8 -18.89 -30.19 -27.88
CA TRP A 8 -18.49 -31.51 -27.42
C TRP A 8 -17.35 -32.03 -28.31
N ASN A 9 -16.17 -32.18 -27.70
CA ASN A 9 -14.96 -32.60 -28.37
C ASN A 9 -14.44 -33.88 -27.73
N GLU A 10 -13.64 -34.63 -28.49
CA GLU A 10 -13.06 -35.91 -28.06
C GLU A 10 -12.26 -35.81 -26.73
N PHE A 11 -11.72 -34.62 -26.44
CA PHE A 11 -10.92 -34.34 -25.24
C PHE A 11 -11.72 -34.06 -23.97
N ASN A 12 -13.00 -33.66 -24.09
CA ASN A 12 -13.86 -33.34 -22.96
C ASN A 12 -14.83 -34.51 -22.61
N ASP A 13 -14.60 -35.70 -23.18
CA ASP A 13 -15.38 -36.91 -22.88
C ASP A 13 -15.10 -37.41 -21.45
N ILE A 14 -16.15 -37.51 -20.64
CA ILE A 14 -16.06 -37.91 -19.23
C ILE A 14 -15.49 -39.33 -19.06
N ASN A 15 -15.65 -40.21 -20.05
CA ASN A 15 -15.12 -41.58 -19.99
C ASN A 15 -13.59 -41.62 -20.19
N LYS A 16 -13.01 -40.55 -20.74
CA LYS A 16 -11.57 -40.43 -21.02
C LYS A 16 -10.84 -39.57 -19.97
N ILE A 17 -11.56 -38.95 -19.04
CA ILE A 17 -10.99 -38.08 -18.00
C ILE A 17 -10.90 -38.84 -16.67
N ILE A 18 -9.68 -38.97 -16.14
CA ILE A 18 -9.45 -39.57 -14.83
C ILE A 18 -9.51 -38.48 -13.75
N ILE A 19 -10.58 -38.46 -12.97
CA ILE A 19 -10.75 -37.52 -11.85
C ILE A 19 -10.21 -38.16 -10.57
N ARG A 20 -8.94 -37.87 -10.22
CA ARG A 20 -8.37 -38.25 -8.92
C ARG A 20 -8.58 -37.18 -7.85
N ASN A 21 -8.31 -35.93 -8.22
CA ASN A 21 -8.51 -34.75 -7.38
C ASN A 21 -9.26 -33.71 -8.19
N GLN A 22 -10.22 -33.02 -7.56
CA GLN A 22 -10.94 -31.94 -8.22
C GLN A 22 -10.00 -30.76 -8.46
N VAL A 23 -10.00 -30.25 -9.70
CA VAL A 23 -9.27 -29.03 -10.04
C VAL A 23 -9.96 -27.83 -9.38
N ARG A 24 -9.32 -27.23 -8.38
CA ARG A 24 -9.84 -26.06 -7.68
C ARG A 24 -9.59 -24.76 -8.45
N THR A 25 -10.33 -23.70 -8.12
CA THR A 25 -10.16 -22.38 -8.75
C THR A 25 -8.80 -21.75 -8.43
N GLU A 26 -8.19 -22.07 -7.28
CA GLU A 26 -6.85 -21.60 -6.94
C GLU A 26 -5.79 -22.15 -7.91
N TYR A 27 -5.95 -23.38 -8.42
CA TYR A 27 -5.04 -23.95 -9.42
C TYR A 27 -5.13 -23.21 -10.75
N ARG A 28 -6.35 -22.83 -11.14
CA ARG A 28 -6.62 -22.00 -12.33
C ARG A 28 -6.00 -20.60 -12.21
N ILE A 29 -5.86 -20.05 -11.01
CA ILE A 29 -5.21 -18.76 -10.76
C ILE A 29 -3.68 -18.91 -10.71
N ALA A 30 -3.17 -19.94 -10.01
CA ALA A 30 -1.74 -20.17 -9.83
C ALA A 30 -1.04 -20.57 -11.13
N PHE A 31 -1.66 -21.46 -11.92
CA PHE A 31 -1.12 -21.96 -13.19
C PHE A 31 -2.12 -21.71 -14.32
N PRO A 32 -2.28 -20.45 -14.75
CA PRO A 32 -3.40 -20.08 -15.59
C PRO A 32 -3.30 -20.61 -17.02
N TYR A 33 -2.09 -20.90 -17.51
CA TYR A 33 -1.87 -21.48 -18.83
C TYR A 33 -2.07 -22.99 -18.89
N LEU A 34 -2.10 -23.67 -17.73
CA LEU A 34 -2.23 -25.12 -17.65
C LEU A 34 -3.69 -25.55 -17.46
N TYR A 35 -4.41 -24.91 -16.54
CA TYR A 35 -5.74 -25.35 -16.12
C TYR A 35 -6.91 -24.57 -16.75
N ASN A 36 -6.64 -23.58 -17.63
CA ASN A 36 -7.68 -22.84 -18.33
C ASN A 36 -7.57 -23.00 -19.84
N SER A 37 -8.72 -23.18 -20.49
CA SER A 37 -8.86 -23.05 -21.94
C SER A 37 -8.79 -21.57 -22.33
N ARG A 38 -7.94 -21.23 -23.31
CA ARG A 38 -7.85 -19.88 -23.92
C ARG A 38 -7.59 -18.71 -22.94
N PRO A 39 -6.50 -18.73 -22.14
CA PRO A 39 -6.17 -17.63 -21.24
C PRO A 39 -5.86 -16.34 -22.03
N ARG A 40 -6.64 -15.27 -21.82
CA ARG A 40 -6.45 -13.94 -22.43
C ARG A 40 -6.32 -12.87 -21.35
N SER A 41 -5.46 -11.88 -21.58
CA SER A 41 -5.21 -10.77 -20.64
C SER A 41 -4.84 -11.24 -19.22
N VAL A 42 -4.13 -12.36 -19.13
CA VAL A 42 -3.67 -12.95 -17.87
C VAL A 42 -2.28 -12.43 -17.53
N TYR A 43 -2.04 -12.20 -16.25
CA TYR A 43 -0.73 -11.82 -15.71
C TYR A 43 -0.17 -13.01 -14.92
N ALA A 44 1.08 -13.39 -15.21
CA ALA A 44 1.79 -14.40 -14.44
C ALA A 44 2.17 -13.84 -13.05
N ALA A 45 1.76 -14.52 -12.00
CA ALA A 45 2.09 -14.13 -10.63
C ALA A 45 3.53 -14.55 -10.27
N LYS A 46 4.13 -13.84 -9.31
CA LYS A 46 5.37 -14.29 -8.67
C LYS A 46 5.07 -15.54 -7.86
N TYR A 47 5.78 -16.63 -8.13
CA TYR A 47 5.51 -17.93 -7.51
C TYR A 47 6.02 -18.00 -6.05
N HIS A 48 7.27 -17.59 -5.81
CA HIS A 48 7.91 -17.73 -4.50
C HIS A 48 8.90 -16.59 -4.23
N ALA A 49 9.13 -16.34 -2.95
CA ALA A 49 10.22 -15.51 -2.43
C ALA A 49 10.89 -16.27 -1.29
N PRO A 50 12.22 -16.18 -1.12
CA PRO A 50 12.91 -16.81 0.00
C PRO A 50 12.20 -16.50 1.32
N HIS A 51 11.99 -17.53 2.14
CA HIS A 51 11.32 -17.36 3.42
C HIS A 51 12.16 -16.47 4.32
N CYS A 52 11.54 -15.43 4.87
CA CYS A 52 12.16 -14.58 5.87
C CYS A 52 12.14 -15.33 7.20
N CYS A 53 13.32 -15.79 7.65
CA CYS A 53 13.51 -16.44 8.95
C CYS A 53 13.93 -15.41 10.01
N TYR A 54 13.27 -14.25 10.03
CA TYR A 54 13.54 -13.21 11.01
C TYR A 54 12.83 -13.54 12.33
N VAL A 55 13.61 -13.64 13.41
CA VAL A 55 13.09 -13.80 14.77
C VAL A 55 13.10 -12.44 15.44
N LYS A 56 11.93 -11.95 15.82
CA LYS A 56 11.80 -10.68 16.52
C LYS A 56 12.00 -10.91 18.01
N GLN A 57 12.95 -10.21 18.61
CA GLN A 57 13.12 -10.21 20.06
C GLN A 57 12.13 -9.23 20.68
N ASP A 58 11.30 -9.71 21.60
CA ASP A 58 10.35 -8.86 22.34
C ASP A 58 10.90 -8.40 23.69
N ASP A 59 11.93 -9.08 24.22
CA ASP A 59 12.58 -8.75 25.48
C ASP A 59 13.83 -7.88 25.23
N PRO A 60 13.84 -6.60 25.65
CA PRO A 60 14.97 -5.70 25.45
C PRO A 60 16.17 -5.99 26.36
N ASP A 61 16.00 -6.83 27.40
CA ASP A 61 17.07 -7.17 28.33
C ASP A 61 18.02 -8.25 27.76
N LEU A 62 17.60 -8.95 26.70
CA LEU A 62 18.43 -9.94 26.01
C LEU A 62 19.40 -9.27 25.03
N PRO A 63 20.62 -9.81 24.86
CA PRO A 63 21.54 -9.32 23.84
C PRO A 63 20.95 -9.41 22.42
N PRO A 64 21.34 -8.52 21.48
CA PRO A 64 20.85 -8.53 20.10
C PRO A 64 21.16 -9.81 19.31
N TYR A 65 22.28 -10.47 19.65
CA TYR A 65 22.70 -11.73 19.04
C TYR A 65 22.57 -12.84 20.05
N VAL A 66 21.41 -13.50 20.06
CA VAL A 66 21.13 -14.64 20.95
C VAL A 66 20.65 -15.81 20.12
N TYR A 67 21.04 -17.00 20.54
CA TYR A 67 20.50 -18.24 20.02
C TYR A 67 19.09 -18.45 20.58
N ASP A 68 18.09 -18.04 19.81
CA ASP A 68 16.68 -18.10 20.21
C ASP A 68 16.18 -19.55 20.31
N ALA A 69 15.28 -19.82 21.26
CA ALA A 69 14.69 -21.14 21.47
C ALA A 69 13.85 -21.63 20.27
N VAL A 70 13.42 -20.74 19.38
CA VAL A 70 12.75 -21.06 18.12
C VAL A 70 13.71 -21.68 17.10
N ILE A 71 15.02 -21.44 17.23
CA ILE A 71 16.04 -21.99 16.33
C ILE A 71 16.33 -23.44 16.71
N ASN A 72 16.25 -24.34 15.74
CA ASN A 72 16.53 -25.76 15.96
C ASN A 72 18.00 -25.95 16.39
N PRO A 73 18.26 -26.67 17.51
CA PRO A 73 19.61 -26.92 18.02
C PRO A 73 20.48 -27.54 16.94
N LEU A 74 21.68 -27.03 16.76
CA LEU A 74 22.65 -27.59 15.84
C LEU A 74 23.25 -28.84 16.47
N PRO A 75 22.96 -30.06 15.96
CA PRO A 75 23.66 -31.25 16.44
C PRO A 75 25.12 -31.13 16.02
N MET A 76 26.04 -31.43 16.93
CA MET A 76 27.46 -31.57 16.58
C MET A 76 27.58 -32.78 15.64
N GLN A 77 27.73 -32.52 14.35
CA GLN A 77 28.15 -33.55 13.40
C GLN A 77 29.61 -33.86 13.72
N LYS A 78 29.94 -35.14 13.89
CA LYS A 78 31.35 -35.55 13.88
C LYS A 78 31.87 -35.14 12.51
N ALA A 79 32.87 -34.27 12.48
CA ALA A 79 33.62 -34.05 11.25
C ALA A 79 34.09 -35.45 10.79
N ASP A 80 33.82 -35.81 9.55
CA ASP A 80 34.63 -36.85 8.92
C ASP A 80 36.03 -36.24 8.92
N GLU A 81 36.93 -36.73 9.78
CA GLU A 81 38.33 -36.32 9.92
C GLU A 81 39.15 -36.51 8.61
N GLY A 82 38.50 -36.81 7.48
CA GLY A 82 39.12 -37.24 6.23
C GLY A 82 39.14 -36.22 5.08
N ASP A 83 38.72 -34.97 5.29
CA ASP A 83 38.79 -33.92 4.25
C ASP A 83 39.55 -32.65 4.67
N ASP A 84 39.82 -32.43 5.97
CA ASP A 84 40.72 -31.35 6.40
C ASP A 84 42.19 -31.66 6.03
N ASP A 85 42.56 -32.95 5.92
CA ASP A 85 43.91 -33.41 5.55
C ASP A 85 44.20 -33.26 4.04
N LYS A 86 43.17 -33.26 3.18
CA LYS A 86 43.35 -33.24 1.71
C LYS A 86 43.51 -31.87 1.09
N MET A 87 43.22 -30.79 1.83
CA MET A 87 43.46 -29.42 1.35
C MET A 87 44.93 -28.99 1.48
N ILE A 88 45.78 -29.81 2.13
CA ILE A 88 47.22 -29.59 2.26
C ILE A 88 48.00 -30.41 1.22
N ASP A 89 47.45 -31.54 0.76
CA ASP A 89 48.17 -32.57 -0.04
C ASP A 89 48.40 -32.25 -1.53
N ASP A 90 47.86 -31.15 -2.09
CA ASP A 90 48.08 -30.78 -3.50
C ASP A 90 49.36 -29.92 -3.72
N ALA A 91 50.17 -29.73 -2.68
CA ALA A 91 51.49 -29.12 -2.76
C ALA A 91 52.61 -30.18 -2.66
N GLU A 92 52.61 -31.16 -3.57
CA GLU A 92 53.75 -32.06 -3.77
C GLU A 92 54.98 -31.28 -4.29
N ASP A 93 55.65 -30.53 -3.41
CA ASP A 93 57.07 -30.23 -3.47
C ASP A 93 57.75 -31.21 -2.50
N GLU A 94 58.72 -32.01 -2.96
CA GLU A 94 59.42 -33.07 -2.22
C GLU A 94 60.32 -32.56 -1.06
N ASN A 95 59.86 -31.57 -0.30
CA ASN A 95 60.53 -31.01 0.87
C ASN A 95 59.53 -30.59 1.97
N GLU A 96 58.54 -31.44 2.25
CA GLU A 96 57.61 -31.24 3.35
C GLU A 96 58.07 -32.02 4.59
N GLY A 97 58.99 -31.41 5.34
CA GLY A 97 59.04 -31.67 6.77
C GLY A 97 57.70 -31.27 7.37
N GLU A 98 57.22 -32.03 8.35
CA GLU A 98 56.14 -31.68 9.26
C GLU A 98 56.29 -30.20 9.64
N TYR A 99 55.56 -29.30 8.95
CA TYR A 99 55.63 -27.87 9.25
C TYR A 99 54.98 -27.71 10.61
N ASP A 100 55.79 -27.62 11.66
CA ASP A 100 55.31 -27.24 12.98
C ASP A 100 54.68 -25.86 12.84
N ILE A 101 53.34 -25.81 12.82
CA ILE A 101 52.56 -24.56 12.74
C ILE A 101 52.92 -23.65 13.92
N SER A 102 53.63 -24.17 14.94
CA SER A 102 54.30 -23.38 15.97
C SER A 102 55.22 -22.29 15.43
N ASP A 103 55.78 -22.46 14.23
CA ASP A 103 56.72 -21.52 13.61
C ASP A 103 56.02 -20.46 12.73
N VAL A 104 54.71 -20.60 12.51
CA VAL A 104 53.89 -19.62 11.77
C VAL A 104 53.37 -18.57 12.74
N PHE A 105 54.16 -17.51 12.92
CA PHE A 105 53.75 -16.37 13.74
C PHE A 105 52.97 -15.35 12.94
N MET A 106 51.85 -14.90 13.51
CA MET A 106 51.13 -13.74 12.99
C MET A 106 52.06 -12.51 13.05
N PRO A 107 52.24 -11.75 11.95
CA PRO A 107 53.12 -10.60 11.93
C PRO A 107 52.74 -9.58 13.00
N GLN A 108 53.75 -8.92 13.58
CA GLN A 108 53.53 -7.93 14.62
C GLN A 108 52.71 -6.76 14.08
N GLY A 109 51.59 -6.43 14.76
CA GLY A 109 50.64 -5.41 14.32
C GLY A 109 49.47 -5.94 13.49
N VAL A 110 49.33 -7.26 13.36
CA VAL A 110 48.13 -7.90 12.81
C VAL A 110 47.22 -8.31 13.97
N ASP A 111 46.07 -7.65 14.04
CA ASP A 111 45.00 -7.91 14.99
C ASP A 111 43.67 -8.09 14.22
N PRO A 112 42.62 -8.66 14.83
CA PRO A 112 41.29 -8.66 14.25
C PRO A 112 40.84 -7.23 13.88
N PHE A 113 40.32 -7.04 12.66
CA PHE A 113 40.04 -5.72 12.08
C PHE A 113 39.29 -4.75 13.01
N LEU A 114 38.30 -5.24 13.77
CA LEU A 114 37.41 -4.45 14.62
C LEU A 114 37.58 -4.78 16.11
N SER A 115 38.80 -5.12 16.53
CA SER A 115 39.12 -5.48 17.93
C SER A 115 38.79 -4.39 18.96
N THR A 116 38.72 -3.12 18.54
CA THR A 116 38.45 -1.97 19.40
C THR A 116 36.96 -1.66 19.58
N THR A 117 36.10 -2.16 18.69
CA THR A 117 34.65 -1.87 18.70
C THR A 117 33.86 -3.02 19.33
N PRO A 118 32.85 -2.74 20.18
CA PRO A 118 32.02 -3.79 20.76
C PRO A 118 31.17 -4.47 19.68
N LEU A 119 30.81 -5.74 19.92
CA LEU A 119 30.01 -6.54 18.98
C LEU A 119 28.61 -5.94 18.72
N TYR A 120 28.00 -5.35 19.75
CA TYR A 120 26.71 -4.68 19.67
C TYR A 120 26.66 -3.46 20.60
N THR A 121 25.70 -2.60 20.33
CA THR A 121 25.33 -1.42 21.12
C THR A 121 23.86 -1.48 21.49
N ASP A 122 23.41 -0.61 22.39
CA ASP A 122 22.01 -0.51 22.84
C ASP A 122 21.01 -0.37 21.67
N ASP A 123 21.41 0.33 20.60
CA ASP A 123 20.56 0.56 19.41
C ASP A 123 20.62 -0.56 18.35
N THR A 124 21.47 -1.57 18.53
CA THR A 124 21.72 -2.59 17.49
C THR A 124 20.47 -3.44 17.22
N ALA A 125 19.77 -3.89 18.26
CA ALA A 125 18.52 -4.65 18.12
C ALA A 125 17.44 -3.82 17.40
N SER A 126 17.24 -2.57 17.82
CA SER A 126 16.28 -1.65 17.18
C SER A 126 16.63 -1.37 15.72
N GLY A 127 17.92 -1.29 15.38
CA GLY A 127 18.39 -1.13 14.00
C GLY A 127 18.07 -2.33 13.11
N ILE A 128 18.20 -3.55 13.66
CA ILE A 128 17.84 -4.79 12.97
C ILE A 128 16.32 -4.89 12.78
N ASP A 129 15.52 -4.52 13.78
CA ASP A 129 14.06 -4.46 13.68
C ASP A 129 13.59 -3.55 12.54
N LEU A 130 14.20 -2.36 12.41
CA LEU A 130 13.87 -1.40 11.36
C LEU A 130 14.19 -1.92 9.95
N LEU A 131 15.11 -2.88 9.81
CA LEU A 131 15.42 -3.50 8.52
C LEU A 131 14.21 -4.25 7.94
N TRP A 132 13.45 -4.93 8.80
CA TRP A 132 12.26 -5.71 8.44
C TRP A 132 10.94 -4.96 8.61
N ALA A 133 10.99 -3.70 9.03
CA ALA A 133 9.80 -2.87 9.18
C ALA A 133 9.10 -2.60 7.81
N PRO A 134 7.78 -2.41 7.78
CA PRO A 134 7.09 -2.04 6.57
C PRO A 134 7.50 -0.64 6.08
N HIS A 135 7.37 -0.38 4.78
CA HIS A 135 7.44 0.98 4.26
C HIS A 135 6.34 1.83 4.95
N PRO A 136 6.64 2.99 5.56
CA PRO A 136 7.80 3.86 5.34
C PRO A 136 9.01 3.70 6.26
N PHE A 137 8.96 2.82 7.27
CA PHE A 137 9.92 2.81 8.38
C PHE A 137 11.26 2.15 8.04
N ASN A 138 11.33 1.32 7.01
CA ASN A 138 12.56 0.69 6.53
C ASN A 138 13.55 1.62 5.81
N LYS A 139 13.34 2.95 5.86
CA LYS A 139 14.19 3.93 5.16
C LYS A 139 14.62 5.02 6.13
N ARG A 140 15.90 5.38 6.08
CA ARG A 140 16.48 6.49 6.86
C ARG A 140 16.06 7.87 6.35
N SER A 141 15.77 7.99 5.05
CA SER A 141 15.35 9.24 4.42
C SER A 141 14.31 9.00 3.33
N GLY A 142 13.49 10.01 3.07
CA GLY A 142 12.41 9.95 2.09
C GLY A 142 11.91 11.33 1.66
N ARG A 143 10.97 11.35 0.71
CA ARG A 143 10.30 12.58 0.28
C ARG A 143 9.03 12.80 1.09
N THR A 144 8.77 14.04 1.48
CA THR A 144 7.49 14.42 2.10
C THR A 144 6.34 14.17 1.13
N ARG A 145 5.26 13.57 1.64
CA ARG A 145 4.04 13.29 0.87
C ARG A 145 2.88 14.11 1.42
N ARG A 146 1.83 14.31 0.62
CA ARG A 146 0.61 14.96 1.11
C ARG A 146 -0.11 14.02 2.06
N ALA A 147 -0.81 14.58 3.06
CA ALA A 147 -1.56 13.79 4.04
C ALA A 147 -2.58 12.83 3.39
N GLN A 148 -3.29 13.29 2.35
CA GLN A 148 -4.25 12.49 1.60
C GLN A 148 -3.66 11.35 0.76
N ASP A 149 -2.35 11.36 0.50
CA ASP A 149 -1.69 10.32 -0.29
C ASP A 149 -1.24 9.13 0.57
N ILE A 150 -1.46 9.19 1.90
CA ILE A 150 -1.04 8.18 2.87
C ILE A 150 -2.27 7.34 3.28
N PRO A 151 -2.45 6.13 2.72
CA PRO A 151 -3.57 5.26 3.09
C PRO A 151 -3.25 4.49 4.38
N LEU A 152 -3.57 5.07 5.54
CA LEU A 152 -3.29 4.45 6.85
C LEU A 152 -3.91 3.05 7.01
N VAL A 153 -5.15 2.88 6.52
CA VAL A 153 -5.89 1.60 6.57
C VAL A 153 -5.69 0.74 5.32
N GLY A 154 -4.72 1.12 4.47
CA GLY A 154 -4.50 0.53 3.15
C GLY A 154 -4.09 -0.94 3.18
N GLU A 155 -3.27 -1.34 4.17
CA GLU A 155 -2.79 -2.71 4.28
C GLU A 155 -3.84 -3.65 4.88
N TRP A 156 -4.69 -3.15 5.78
CA TRP A 156 -5.66 -3.98 6.51
C TRP A 156 -6.60 -4.77 5.60
N PHE A 157 -7.09 -4.16 4.51
CA PHE A 157 -8.02 -4.83 3.60
C PHE A 157 -7.33 -5.60 2.46
N LYS A 158 -6.00 -5.51 2.35
CA LYS A 158 -5.21 -6.33 1.41
C LYS A 158 -4.90 -7.70 2.00
N GLU A 159 -4.90 -7.81 3.32
CA GLU A 159 -4.81 -9.07 4.04
C GLU A 159 -6.16 -9.80 4.06
N HIS A 160 -6.13 -11.10 4.33
CA HIS A 160 -7.34 -11.89 4.48
C HIS A 160 -8.11 -11.45 5.72
N CYS A 161 -9.43 -11.28 5.57
CA CYS A 161 -10.30 -10.92 6.69
C CYS A 161 -10.36 -12.08 7.70
N PRO A 162 -10.15 -11.83 9.00
CA PRO A 162 -10.36 -12.83 10.05
C PRO A 162 -11.75 -13.47 9.97
N PRO A 163 -11.86 -14.81 10.12
CA PRO A 163 -13.12 -15.53 9.92
C PRO A 163 -14.19 -15.20 10.96
N GLU A 164 -13.77 -14.74 12.14
CA GLU A 164 -14.63 -14.36 13.28
C GLU A 164 -15.52 -13.14 12.97
N TYR A 165 -15.12 -12.30 12.03
CA TYR A 165 -15.88 -11.07 11.73
C TYR A 165 -17.20 -11.34 11.01
N PRO A 166 -18.22 -10.49 11.23
CA PRO A 166 -19.54 -10.68 10.62
C PRO A 166 -19.51 -10.50 9.09
N VAL A 167 -20.49 -11.09 8.40
CA VAL A 167 -20.64 -11.03 6.93
C VAL A 167 -20.51 -9.60 6.38
N LYS A 168 -21.09 -8.61 7.09
CA LYS A 168 -21.01 -7.19 6.72
C LYS A 168 -19.57 -6.69 6.56
N VAL A 169 -18.67 -7.09 7.46
CA VAL A 169 -17.26 -6.68 7.43
C VAL A 169 -16.55 -7.39 6.28
N ARG A 170 -16.79 -8.70 6.09
CA ARG A 170 -16.20 -9.47 4.98
C ARG A 170 -16.58 -8.92 3.61
N VAL A 171 -17.84 -8.51 3.42
CA VAL A 171 -18.29 -7.84 2.18
C VAL A 171 -17.61 -6.47 2.01
N SER A 172 -17.34 -5.75 3.11
CA SER A 172 -16.62 -4.48 3.06
C SER A 172 -15.17 -4.68 2.61
N TYR A 173 -14.46 -5.69 3.14
CA TYR A 173 -13.11 -6.06 2.69
C TYR A 173 -13.09 -6.36 1.19
N GLN A 174 -14.03 -7.19 0.71
CA GLN A 174 -14.14 -7.52 -0.70
C GLN A 174 -14.36 -6.27 -1.58
N LYS A 175 -15.21 -5.32 -1.15
CA LYS A 175 -15.47 -4.08 -1.88
C LYS A 175 -14.23 -3.17 -1.93
N LEU A 176 -13.52 -3.03 -0.82
CA LEU A 176 -12.29 -2.24 -0.76
C LEU A 176 -11.20 -2.84 -1.65
N LEU A 177 -11.01 -4.17 -1.60
CA LEU A 177 -10.08 -4.88 -2.46
C LEU A 177 -10.47 -4.72 -3.93
N LYS A 178 -11.76 -4.84 -4.27
CA LYS A 178 -12.25 -4.58 -5.64
C LYS A 178 -11.92 -3.18 -6.12
N CYS A 179 -12.13 -2.15 -5.30
CA CYS A 179 -11.77 -0.77 -5.64
C CYS A 179 -10.25 -0.64 -5.87
N TRP A 180 -9.43 -1.26 -5.02
CA TRP A 180 -7.97 -1.23 -5.16
C TRP A 180 -7.49 -1.93 -6.44
N VAL A 181 -8.03 -3.11 -6.76
CA VAL A 181 -7.71 -3.83 -8.01
C VAL A 181 -8.14 -3.03 -9.23
N LEU A 182 -9.35 -2.44 -9.24
CA LEU A 182 -9.82 -1.61 -10.35
C LEU A 182 -8.95 -0.37 -10.58
N ASN A 183 -8.52 0.28 -9.49
CA ASN A 183 -7.61 1.42 -9.57
C ASN A 183 -6.25 1.01 -10.13
N SER A 184 -5.74 -0.16 -9.73
CA SER A 184 -4.44 -0.68 -10.20
C SER A 184 -4.48 -1.14 -11.65
N LEU A 185 -5.56 -1.82 -12.06
CA LEU A 185 -5.76 -2.34 -13.41
C LEU A 185 -5.91 -1.22 -14.46
N HIS A 186 -6.65 -0.16 -14.12
CA HIS A 186 -6.87 0.97 -15.02
C HIS A 186 -5.88 2.13 -14.81
N ASN A 187 -4.82 1.91 -14.02
CA ASN A 187 -3.79 2.90 -13.80
C ASN A 187 -3.04 3.18 -15.11
N ARG A 188 -3.03 4.46 -15.53
CA ARG A 188 -2.26 4.92 -16.69
C ARG A 188 -1.24 5.95 -16.22
N PRO A 189 -0.02 5.93 -16.77
CA PRO A 189 0.98 6.94 -16.42
C PRO A 189 0.42 8.35 -16.69
N PRO A 190 0.66 9.32 -15.80
CA PRO A 190 0.14 10.66 -15.96
C PRO A 190 0.73 11.30 -17.23
N LYS A 191 -0.13 11.91 -18.03
CA LYS A 191 0.31 12.62 -19.25
C LYS A 191 1.17 13.82 -18.86
N SER A 192 2.27 14.03 -19.57
CA SER A 192 3.06 15.26 -19.43
C SER A 192 2.23 16.46 -19.88
N LEU A 193 1.97 17.38 -18.97
CA LEU A 193 1.18 18.60 -19.19
C LEU A 193 1.96 19.82 -18.71
N LYS A 194 1.69 20.98 -19.31
CA LYS A 194 2.26 22.26 -18.85
C LYS A 194 1.74 22.57 -17.44
N LYS A 195 2.66 22.81 -16.49
CA LYS A 195 2.33 23.21 -15.13
C LYS A 195 1.61 24.57 -15.13
N ARG A 196 0.41 24.64 -14.56
CA ARG A 196 -0.39 25.86 -14.39
C ARG A 196 -0.78 25.99 -12.91
N ASN A 197 -0.42 27.10 -12.29
CA ASN A 197 -0.65 27.33 -10.85
C ASN A 197 -1.66 28.47 -10.67
N LEU A 198 -2.95 28.14 -10.60
CA LEU A 198 -4.05 29.12 -10.52
C LEU A 198 -3.88 30.12 -9.37
N VAL A 199 -3.56 29.63 -8.17
CA VAL A 199 -3.40 30.48 -6.97
C VAL A 199 -2.23 31.46 -7.14
N ALA A 200 -1.13 31.01 -7.75
CA ALA A 200 0.03 31.86 -8.02
C ALA A 200 -0.26 32.92 -9.09
N GLU A 201 -1.14 32.62 -10.06
CA GLU A 201 -1.61 33.58 -11.05
C GLU A 201 -2.56 34.61 -10.41
N CYS A 202 -3.49 34.19 -9.56
CA CYS A 202 -4.39 35.10 -8.84
C CYS A 202 -3.62 36.09 -7.95
N HIS A 203 -2.59 35.63 -7.24
CA HIS A 203 -1.76 36.47 -6.37
C HIS A 203 -1.00 37.59 -7.12
N LYS A 204 -0.77 37.45 -8.43
CA LYS A 204 -0.13 38.51 -9.22
C LYS A 204 -1.07 39.68 -9.52
N LEU A 205 -2.38 39.45 -9.41
CA LEU A 205 -3.38 40.47 -9.70
C LEU A 205 -3.61 41.35 -8.47
N LYS A 206 -3.79 42.66 -8.70
CA LYS A 206 -4.06 43.66 -7.65
C LYS A 206 -5.33 43.41 -6.80
N PHE A 207 -6.18 42.48 -7.21
CA PHE A 207 -7.45 42.17 -6.54
C PHE A 207 -7.30 41.15 -5.41
N PHE A 208 -6.15 40.48 -5.31
CA PHE A 208 -5.90 39.43 -4.32
C PHE A 208 -4.76 39.81 -3.39
N ASN A 209 -5.02 39.73 -2.09
CA ASN A 209 -4.02 39.92 -1.04
C ASN A 209 -3.74 38.60 -0.32
N ARG A 210 -2.56 38.49 0.31
CA ARG A 210 -2.16 37.33 1.10
C ARG A 210 -2.11 37.68 2.57
N THR A 211 -2.67 36.81 3.40
CA THR A 211 -2.62 36.90 4.86
C THR A 211 -2.46 35.50 5.46
N GLN A 212 -2.22 35.41 6.76
CA GLN A 212 -2.25 34.19 7.55
C GLN A 212 -3.37 34.33 8.58
N LEU A 213 -4.28 33.36 8.64
CA LEU A 213 -5.46 33.36 9.49
C LEU A 213 -5.66 31.98 10.10
N ASP A 214 -6.44 31.92 11.18
CA ASP A 214 -6.87 30.65 11.76
C ASP A 214 -7.79 29.87 10.80
N TRP A 215 -7.71 28.55 10.83
CA TRP A 215 -8.46 27.68 9.92
C TRP A 215 -9.97 27.79 10.14
N VAL A 216 -10.41 27.94 11.39
CA VAL A 216 -11.83 28.12 11.72
C VAL A 216 -12.34 29.47 11.21
N GLU A 217 -11.54 30.53 11.36
CA GLU A 217 -11.88 31.85 10.84
C GLU A 217 -12.07 31.82 9.32
N VAL A 218 -11.13 31.21 8.58
CA VAL A 218 -11.24 31.03 7.13
C VAL A 218 -12.46 30.19 6.77
N GLY A 219 -12.75 29.12 7.51
CA GLY A 219 -13.93 28.28 7.33
C GLY A 219 -15.25 29.07 7.44
N LEU A 220 -15.38 29.90 8.46
CA LEU A 220 -16.55 30.79 8.64
C LEU A 220 -16.67 31.81 7.50
N GLN A 221 -15.55 32.38 7.06
CA GLN A 221 -15.53 33.32 5.94
C GLN A 221 -15.99 32.64 4.63
N VAL A 222 -15.52 31.43 4.34
CA VAL A 222 -15.93 30.64 3.16
C VAL A 222 -17.43 30.33 3.21
N CYS A 223 -17.95 29.89 4.36
CA CYS A 223 -19.39 29.61 4.52
C CYS A 223 -20.25 30.86 4.28
N ARG A 224 -19.84 32.01 4.84
CA ARG A 224 -20.53 33.29 4.65
C ARG A 224 -20.49 33.75 3.19
N GLN A 225 -19.34 33.65 2.54
CA GLN A 225 -19.18 33.98 1.12
C GLN A 225 -20.06 33.09 0.24
N GLY A 226 -20.05 31.78 0.46
CA GLY A 226 -20.90 30.82 -0.26
C GLY A 226 -22.39 31.11 -0.10
N TYR A 227 -22.85 31.39 1.11
CA TYR A 227 -24.25 31.79 1.38
C TYR A 227 -24.61 33.07 0.61
N ASN A 228 -23.77 34.10 0.69
CA ASN A 228 -24.00 35.37 0.00
C ASN A 228 -24.04 35.20 -1.52
N MET A 229 -23.12 34.42 -2.10
CA MET A 229 -23.10 34.14 -3.54
C MET A 229 -24.39 33.47 -4.02
N LEU A 230 -24.89 32.46 -3.30
CA LEU A 230 -26.13 31.78 -3.66
C LEU A 230 -27.36 32.67 -3.43
N SER A 231 -27.39 33.43 -2.34
CA SER A 231 -28.47 34.37 -2.03
C SER A 231 -28.57 35.48 -3.10
N LEU A 232 -27.44 36.08 -3.48
CA LEU A 232 -27.36 37.07 -4.56
C LEU A 232 -27.83 36.48 -5.89
N LEU A 233 -27.57 35.19 -6.16
CA LEU A 233 -28.07 34.52 -7.36
C LEU A 233 -29.60 34.33 -7.34
N ILE A 234 -30.19 34.00 -6.19
CA ILE A 234 -31.65 33.91 -6.01
C ILE A 234 -32.29 35.28 -6.23
N GLN A 235 -31.71 36.33 -5.62
CA GLN A 235 -32.16 37.71 -5.77
C GLN A 235 -32.03 38.19 -7.22
N ARG A 236 -30.91 37.92 -7.88
CA ARG A 236 -30.68 38.27 -9.30
C ARG A 236 -31.69 37.63 -10.25
N LYS A 237 -32.22 36.44 -9.91
CA LYS A 237 -33.29 35.78 -10.68
C LYS A 237 -34.70 36.27 -10.32
N ASN A 238 -34.83 37.24 -9.42
CA ASN A 238 -36.08 37.78 -8.90
C ASN A 238 -36.99 36.67 -8.34
N LEU A 239 -36.42 35.82 -7.47
CA LEU A 239 -37.11 34.71 -6.80
C LEU A 239 -37.36 35.04 -5.33
N SER A 240 -38.08 36.12 -5.05
CA SER A 240 -38.35 36.63 -3.69
C SER A 240 -39.16 35.67 -2.81
N TYR A 241 -39.80 34.67 -3.41
CA TYR A 241 -40.60 33.64 -2.75
C TYR A 241 -39.80 32.40 -2.34
N LEU A 242 -38.48 32.42 -2.55
CA LEU A 242 -37.55 31.41 -2.06
C LEU A 242 -36.63 32.01 -1.00
N HIS A 243 -36.44 31.27 0.09
CA HIS A 243 -35.50 31.59 1.14
C HIS A 243 -34.43 30.49 1.22
N LEU A 244 -33.17 30.91 1.20
CA LEU A 244 -32.04 30.05 1.53
C LEU A 244 -31.75 30.26 3.02
N ASP A 245 -31.87 29.22 3.83
CA ASP A 245 -31.46 29.32 5.24
C ASP A 245 -29.94 29.24 5.38
N TYR A 246 -29.41 29.60 6.55
CA TYR A 246 -27.97 29.57 6.81
C TYR A 246 -27.39 28.15 6.73
N ASN A 247 -28.20 27.10 6.85
CA ASN A 247 -27.78 25.70 6.72
C ASN A 247 -27.95 25.19 5.27
N PHE A 248 -28.06 26.12 4.32
CA PHE A 248 -28.18 25.88 2.89
C PHE A 248 -29.42 25.08 2.47
N ASN A 249 -30.48 25.03 3.28
CA ASN A 249 -31.77 24.51 2.83
C ASN A 249 -32.52 25.60 2.06
N LEU A 250 -33.00 25.24 0.87
CA LEU A 250 -33.82 26.11 0.04
C LEU A 250 -35.30 25.82 0.32
N LYS A 251 -36.01 26.79 0.88
CA LYS A 251 -37.41 26.66 1.29
C LYS A 251 -38.28 27.71 0.57
N PRO A 252 -39.49 27.34 0.11
CA PRO A 252 -40.45 28.33 -0.34
C PRO A 252 -41.02 29.09 0.86
N ILE A 253 -41.16 30.41 0.75
CA ILE A 253 -41.74 31.27 1.80
C ILE A 253 -43.27 31.15 1.82
N LYS A 254 -43.85 30.92 0.64
CA LYS A 254 -45.30 30.75 0.43
C LYS A 254 -45.55 29.59 -0.53
N THR A 255 -46.79 29.12 -0.58
CA THR A 255 -47.22 28.17 -1.61
C THR A 255 -47.03 28.78 -3.00
N LEU A 256 -46.25 28.11 -3.84
CA LEU A 256 -45.87 28.63 -5.17
C LEU A 256 -46.93 28.30 -6.22
N THR A 257 -47.24 29.28 -7.06
CA THR A 257 -48.01 29.05 -8.27
C THR A 257 -47.25 28.16 -9.27
N THR A 258 -47.95 27.57 -10.24
CA THR A 258 -47.32 26.76 -11.29
C THR A 258 -46.28 27.54 -12.09
N LYS A 259 -46.50 28.84 -12.33
CA LYS A 259 -45.55 29.75 -13.00
C LYS A 259 -44.31 30.00 -12.13
N GLU A 260 -44.49 30.32 -10.86
CA GLU A 260 -43.39 30.53 -9.91
C GLU A 260 -42.54 29.27 -9.75
N ARG A 261 -43.18 28.10 -9.63
CA ARG A 261 -42.51 26.79 -9.52
C ARG A 261 -41.68 26.45 -10.76
N LYS A 262 -42.20 26.72 -11.97
CA LYS A 262 -41.45 26.52 -13.22
C LYS A 262 -40.25 27.46 -13.29
N LYS A 263 -40.41 28.73 -12.90
CA LYS A 263 -39.35 29.74 -12.93
C LYS A 263 -38.25 29.50 -11.89
N SER A 264 -38.61 28.99 -10.72
CA SER A 264 -37.69 28.78 -9.59
C SER A 264 -37.03 27.41 -9.56
N ARG A 265 -37.24 26.59 -10.59
CA ARG A 265 -36.63 25.28 -10.71
C ARG A 265 -35.15 25.44 -11.05
N PHE A 266 -34.31 25.32 -10.03
CA PHE A 266 -32.86 25.33 -10.21
C PHE A 266 -32.36 24.02 -10.82
N GLY A 267 -31.25 24.10 -11.56
CA GLY A 267 -30.58 22.94 -12.14
C GLY A 267 -29.57 22.31 -11.18
N ASN A 268 -28.99 21.19 -11.62
CA ASN A 268 -28.04 20.41 -10.82
C ASN A 268 -26.81 21.21 -10.37
N ALA A 269 -26.31 22.15 -11.19
CA ALA A 269 -25.15 22.96 -10.81
C ALA A 269 -25.39 23.77 -9.52
N PHE A 270 -26.57 24.36 -9.36
CA PHE A 270 -26.93 25.11 -8.17
C PHE A 270 -27.07 24.17 -6.96
N HIS A 271 -27.80 23.06 -7.12
CA HIS A 271 -28.03 22.12 -6.03
C HIS A 271 -26.75 21.39 -5.58
N LEU A 272 -25.88 21.02 -6.51
CA LEU A 272 -24.59 20.40 -6.19
C LEU A 272 -23.69 21.38 -5.42
N CYS A 273 -23.57 22.62 -5.90
CA CYS A 273 -22.80 23.66 -5.20
C CYS A 273 -23.36 23.91 -3.79
N ARG A 274 -24.69 23.98 -3.66
CA ARG A 274 -25.38 24.13 -2.37
C ARG A 274 -25.07 22.97 -1.41
N GLU A 275 -25.14 21.72 -1.86
CA GLU A 275 -24.84 20.57 -0.99
C GLU A 275 -23.35 20.48 -0.63
N ILE A 276 -22.44 20.88 -1.53
CA ILE A 276 -21.01 20.99 -1.19
C ILE A 276 -20.81 22.04 -0.09
N LEU A 277 -21.43 23.22 -0.22
CA LEU A 277 -21.36 24.27 0.81
C LEU A 277 -22.02 23.85 2.12
N ARG A 278 -23.04 23.00 2.06
CA ARG A 278 -23.67 22.39 3.23
C ARG A 278 -22.76 21.38 3.93
N LEU A 279 -22.01 20.56 3.18
CA LEU A 279 -21.03 19.63 3.74
C LEU A 279 -19.85 20.37 4.40
N THR A 280 -19.45 21.51 3.83
CA THR A 280 -18.36 22.32 4.39
C THR A 280 -18.74 23.12 5.64
N LYS A 281 -20.03 23.28 5.92
CA LYS A 281 -20.55 24.06 7.05
C LYS A 281 -20.90 23.13 8.22
#